data_AF-A0A7G2LV32-F1
#
_entry.id   AF-A0A7G2LV32-F1
#
_cell.length_a   1.000
_cell.length_b   1.000
_cell.length_c   1.000
_cell.angle_alpha   90.00
_cell.angle_beta   90.00
_cell.angle_gamma   90.00
#
_symmetry.space_group_name_H-M   'P 1'
#
loop_
_entity.id
_entity.type
_entity.pdbx_description
1 polymer ?
#
loop_
_entity_poly.entity_id
_entity_poly.type
_entity_poly.pdbx_seq_one_letter_code
_entity_poly.pdbx_strand_id
1 'polypeptide(L)' 'FLLRGVNLLGIDSVMQPYDNRLRAWERVAKDLPMEKLDAMIHPATLCDLPKLGADILKGQVKGRVVVDVNA' A
#
# COMPACT_ATOMS: atom_id res chain seq x y z
N PHE A 1 -15.38 -11.08 -19.76
CA PHE A 1 -16.22 -12.23 -19.43
C PHE A 1 -17.03 -12.72 -20.64
N LEU A 2 -17.84 -11.91 -21.34
CA LEU A 2 -18.75 -12.45 -22.38
C LEU A 2 -18.08 -12.96 -23.67
N LEU A 3 -17.19 -12.20 -24.31
CA LEU A 3 -16.65 -12.58 -25.65
C LEU A 3 -15.18 -13.00 -25.65
N ARG A 4 -14.45 -12.67 -24.57
CA ARG A 4 -13.00 -12.94 -24.45
C ARG A 4 -12.64 -13.61 -23.13
N GLY A 5 -13.63 -14.07 -22.35
CA GLY A 5 -13.39 -14.76 -21.07
C GLY A 5 -12.59 -13.95 -20.04
N VAL A 6 -12.45 -12.63 -20.20
CA VAL A 6 -11.65 -11.83 -19.25
C VAL A 6 -12.25 -11.88 -17.84
N ASN A 7 -11.37 -12.05 -16.86
CA ASN A 7 -11.71 -12.17 -15.43
C ASN A 7 -11.76 -10.79 -14.77
N LEU A 8 -12.74 -10.63 -13.88
CA LEU A 8 -12.78 -9.53 -12.93
C LEU A 8 -12.66 -10.15 -11.54
N LEU A 9 -11.56 -9.86 -10.84
CA LEU A 9 -11.27 -10.41 -9.52
C LEU A 9 -11.42 -9.30 -8.49
N GLY A 10 -12.37 -9.46 -7.57
CA GLY A 10 -12.50 -8.58 -6.42
C GLY A 10 -11.39 -8.86 -5.42
N ILE A 11 -10.64 -7.83 -5.01
CA ILE A 11 -9.57 -7.93 -4.03
C ILE A 11 -10.01 -7.16 -2.78
N ASP A 12 -10.28 -7.89 -1.70
CA ASP A 12 -10.50 -7.31 -0.37
C ASP A 12 -9.29 -7.61 0.52
N SER A 13 -8.72 -6.61 1.19
CA SER A 13 -7.61 -6.79 2.12
C SER A 13 -8.07 -6.87 3.59
N VAL A 14 -9.31 -6.47 3.89
CA VAL A 14 -9.80 -6.30 5.27
C VAL A 14 -10.11 -7.64 5.91
N MET A 15 -10.81 -8.54 5.22
CA MET A 15 -11.27 -9.82 5.77
C MET A 15 -10.37 -11.01 5.40
N GLN A 16 -9.14 -10.74 4.92
CA GLN A 16 -8.20 -11.80 4.53
C GLN A 16 -7.91 -12.76 5.70
N PRO A 17 -8.05 -14.09 5.52
CA PRO A 17 -7.68 -15.08 6.53
C PRO A 17 -6.19 -15.02 6.89
N TYR A 18 -5.86 -15.38 8.13
CA TYR A 18 -4.50 -15.31 8.68
C TYR A 18 -3.46 -15.99 7.77
N ASP A 19 -3.69 -17.24 7.36
CA ASP A 19 -2.75 -17.99 6.53
C ASP A 19 -2.47 -17.29 5.20
N ASN A 20 -3.50 -16.66 4.61
CA ASN A 20 -3.31 -15.94 3.36
C ASN A 20 -2.56 -14.62 3.55
N ARG A 21 -2.72 -13.94 4.69
CA ARG A 21 -1.91 -12.77 5.05
C ARG A 21 -0.44 -13.16 5.20
N LEU A 22 -0.14 -14.27 5.88
CA LEU A 22 1.23 -14.74 6.07
C LEU A 22 1.89 -15.01 4.71
N ARG A 23 1.23 -15.80 3.84
CA ARG A 23 1.72 -16.05 2.49
C ARG A 23 1.94 -14.77 1.68
N ALA A 24 1.02 -13.80 1.79
CA ALA A 24 1.17 -12.53 1.09
C ALA A 24 2.38 -11.73 1.60
N TRP A 25 2.60 -11.67 2.91
CA TRP A 25 3.76 -10.99 3.50
C TRP A 25 5.09 -11.68 3.15
N GLU A 26 5.14 -13.01 3.16
CA GLU A 26 6.30 -13.77 2.67
C GLU A 26 6.63 -13.44 1.21
N ARG A 27 5.59 -13.34 0.37
CA ARG A 27 5.74 -12.94 -1.05
C ARG A 27 6.22 -11.50 -1.17
N VAL A 28 5.69 -10.56 -0.39
CA VAL A 28 6.15 -9.16 -0.39
C VAL A 28 7.63 -9.10 -0.03
N ALA A 29 8.05 -9.75 1.06
CA ALA A 29 9.44 -9.76 1.49
C ALA A 29 10.39 -10.37 0.45
N LYS A 30 9.93 -11.39 -0.28
CA LYS A 30 10.72 -12.07 -1.31
C LYS A 30 10.77 -11.30 -2.63
N ASP A 31 9.64 -10.76 -3.07
CA ASP A 31 9.45 -10.31 -4.46
C ASP A 31 9.52 -8.79 -4.62
N LEU A 32 9.37 -8.00 -3.54
CA LEU A 32 9.51 -6.54 -3.58
C LEU A 32 10.96 -6.15 -3.24
N PRO A 33 11.75 -5.64 -4.20
CA PRO A 33 13.11 -5.17 -3.90
C PRO A 33 13.07 -3.97 -2.96
N MET A 34 13.89 -4.00 -1.91
CA MET A 34 13.93 -2.92 -0.90
C MET A 34 14.29 -1.57 -1.52
N GLU A 35 15.23 -1.51 -2.45
CA GLU A 35 15.59 -0.27 -3.15
C GLU A 35 14.40 0.39 -3.86
N LYS A 36 13.47 -0.42 -4.40
CA LYS A 36 12.26 0.10 -5.04
C LYS A 36 11.26 0.62 -4.02
N LEU A 37 11.17 -0.02 -2.86
CA LEU A 37 10.34 0.43 -1.75
C LEU A 37 10.88 1.76 -1.21
N ASP A 38 12.18 1.84 -0.94
CA ASP A 38 12.86 3.03 -0.43
C ASP A 38 12.68 4.23 -1.36
N ALA A 39 12.77 4.01 -2.68
CA ALA A 39 12.53 5.05 -3.68
C ALA A 39 11.08 5.59 -3.69
N MET A 40 10.13 4.92 -3.05
CA MET A 40 8.75 5.38 -2.90
C MET A 40 8.46 6.02 -1.55
N ILE A 41 9.37 5.92 -0.57
CA ILE A 41 9.12 6.35 0.80
C ILE A 41 9.20 7.88 0.92
N HIS A 42 8.18 8.45 1.58
CA HIS A 42 8.15 9.84 2.02
C HIS A 42 7.99 9.87 3.54
N PRO A 43 9.04 10.25 4.30
CA PRO A 43 8.95 10.37 5.75
C PRO A 43 7.96 11.47 6.16
N ALA A 44 7.21 11.25 7.23
CA ALA A 44 6.29 12.22 7.82
C ALA A 44 6.17 12.02 9.33
N THR A 45 5.57 12.99 10.01
CA THR A 45 5.23 12.95 11.44
C THR A 45 3.72 12.98 11.64
N LEU A 46 3.26 12.83 12.89
CA LEU A 46 1.84 12.97 13.23
C LEU A 46 1.29 14.36 12.90
N CYS A 47 2.11 15.41 12.99
CA CYS A 47 1.73 16.79 12.69
C CYS A 47 1.39 17.01 11.21
N ASP A 48 1.94 16.20 10.31
CA ASP A 48 1.75 16.33 8.86
C ASP A 48 0.42 15.71 8.37
N LEU A 49 -0.20 14.83 9.18
CA LEU A 49 -1.35 14.03 8.80
C LEU A 49 -2.57 14.83 8.30
N PRO A 50 -2.96 15.99 8.90
CA PRO A 50 -4.11 16.74 8.40
C PRO A 50 -3.92 17.21 6.95
N LYS A 51 -2.71 17.64 6.60
CA LYS A 51 -2.37 18.07 5.24
C LYS A 51 -2.28 16.86 4.31
N LEU A 52 -1.54 15.82 4.70
CA LEU A 52 -1.35 14.62 3.88
C LEU A 52 -2.67 13.89 3.61
N GLY A 53 -3.60 13.90 4.58
CA GLY A 53 -4.96 13.38 4.40
C GLY A 53 -5.77 14.16 3.37
N ALA A 54 -5.66 15.48 3.35
CA ALA A 54 -6.30 16.29 2.31
C ALA A 54 -5.66 16.07 0.92
N ASP A 55 -4.33 15.94 0.87
CA ASP A 55 -3.59 15.77 -0.36
C ASP A 55 -3.83 14.38 -1.00
N ILE A 56 -3.92 13.30 -0.22
CA ILE A 56 -4.17 11.95 -0.75
C ILE A 56 -5.57 11.83 -1.36
N LEU A 57 -6.58 12.48 -0.76
CA LEU A 57 -7.94 12.51 -1.30
C LEU A 57 -8.04 13.27 -2.63
N LYS A 58 -7.13 14.23 -2.87
CA LYS A 58 -7.00 14.96 -4.14
C LYS A 58 -6.10 14.24 -5.15
N GLY A 59 -5.57 13.07 -4.82
CA GLY A 59 -4.62 12.34 -5.66
C GLY A 59 -3.25 13.02 -5.79
N GLN A 60 -2.89 13.89 -4.85
CA GLN A 60 -1.64 14.67 -4.86
C GLN A 60 -0.46 13.97 -4.17
N VAL A 61 -0.71 12.78 -3.60
CA VAL A 61 0.33 11.95 -2.98
C VAL A 61 0.83 10.91 -3.97
N LYS A 62 2.13 10.95 -4.26
CA LYS A 62 2.86 9.92 -5.00
C LYS A 62 3.61 9.03 -4.00
N GLY A 63 3.79 7.74 -4.32
CA GLY A 63 4.59 6.83 -3.49
C GLY A 63 3.87 6.33 -2.23
N ARG A 64 4.60 6.26 -1.12
CA ARG A 64 4.16 5.75 0.18
C ARG A 64 4.69 6.64 1.30
N VAL A 65 3.79 7.23 2.07
CA VAL A 65 4.17 7.97 3.28
C VAL A 65 4.47 6.98 4.40
N VAL A 66 5.59 7.14 5.08
CA VAL A 66 5.94 6.42 6.32
C VAL A 66 5.95 7.42 7.46
N VAL A 67 5.07 7.21 8.43
CA VAL A 67 4.89 8.13 9.55
C VAL A 67 5.69 7.62 10.74
N ASP A 68 6.68 8.40 11.17
CA ASP A 68 7.31 8.18 12.47
C ASP A 68 6.41 8.78 13.55
N VAL A 69 5.95 7.92 14.46
CA VAL A 69 5.04 8.29 15.54
C VAL A 69 5.76 8.79 16.79
N ASN A 70 7.10 8.74 16.81
CA ASN A 70 7.94 9.15 17.94
C ASN A 70 8.87 10.33 17.62
N ALA A 71 8.78 10.89 16.42
CA ALA A 71 9.59 12.01 15.96
C ALA A 71 9.16 13.37 16.55
#